data_AF-A0A382A5C1-F1
#
_entry.id   AF-A0A382A5C1-F1
#
_cell.length_a   1.000
_cell.length_b   1.000
_cell.length_c   1.000
_cell.angle_alpha   90.00
_cell.angle_beta   90.00
_cell.angle_gamma   90.00
#
_symmetry.space_group_name_H-M   'P 1'
#
loop_
_entity.id
_entity.type
_entity.pdbx_description
1 polymer ?
#
loop_
_entity_poly.entity_id
_entity_poly.type
_entity_poly.pdbx_seq_one_letter_code
_entity_poly.pdbx_strand_id
1 'polypeptide(L)' 'VASEESEDINFGIVIHGGAGSYENLSSKKEKAYKDGVNEALIKGYEILKSGGTSVESVTEAVSILEDFSLFNAGKGSVYT' A
#
# COMPACT_ATOMS: atom_id res chain seq x y z
N VAL A 1 5.30 -18.55 -36.55
CA VAL A 1 4.63 -17.66 -35.58
C VAL A 1 5.61 -17.45 -34.45
N ALA A 2 6.18 -16.24 -34.34
CA ALA A 2 7.13 -15.93 -33.28
C ALA A 2 6.36 -15.92 -31.95
N SER A 3 6.85 -16.68 -30.98
CA SER A 3 6.40 -16.64 -29.59
C SER A 3 6.68 -15.25 -29.03
N GLU A 4 5.65 -14.56 -28.57
CA GLU A 4 5.81 -13.33 -27.79
C GLU A 4 6.56 -13.71 -26.50
N GLU A 5 7.82 -13.29 -26.38
CA GLU A 5 8.52 -13.29 -25.10
C GLU A 5 7.75 -12.34 -24.18
N SER A 6 7.27 -12.86 -23.04
CA SER A 6 6.77 -12.01 -21.97
C SER A 6 7.95 -11.13 -21.51
N GLU A 7 7.90 -9.83 -21.79
CA GLU A 7 8.82 -8.88 -21.16
C GLU A 7 8.78 -9.14 -19.65
N ASP A 8 9.93 -9.44 -19.04
CA ASP A 8 10.06 -9.55 -17.60
C ASP A 8 9.67 -8.20 -16.99
N ILE A 9 8.43 -8.10 -16.49
CA ILE A 9 7.92 -6.87 -15.88
C ILE A 9 8.69 -6.64 -14.59
N ASN A 10 9.75 -5.83 -14.69
CA ASN A 10 10.60 -5.46 -13.57
C ASN A 10 10.03 -4.21 -12.90
N PHE A 11 9.43 -4.39 -11.72
CA PHE A 11 8.86 -3.30 -10.94
C PHE A 11 9.16 -3.46 -9.45
N GLY A 12 9.07 -2.34 -8.73
CA GLY A 12 9.13 -2.30 -7.28
C GLY A 12 8.04 -1.38 -6.73
N ILE A 13 7.50 -1.74 -5.57
CA ILE A 13 6.52 -0.93 -4.86
C ILE A 13 6.87 -0.91 -3.37
N VAL A 14 6.76 0.27 -2.77
CA VAL A 14 7.00 0.50 -1.35
C VAL A 14 5.85 1.34 -0.80
N ILE A 15 5.27 0.90 0.32
CA ILE A 15 4.17 1.57 1.00
C ILE A 15 4.63 2.00 2.39
N HIS A 16 4.24 3.20 2.83
CA HIS A 16 4.47 3.66 4.21
C HIS A 16 3.19 4.24 4.81
N GLY A 17 3.00 4.03 6.12
CA GLY A 17 1.90 4.63 6.90
C GLY A 17 2.24 5.97 7.56
N GLY A 18 3.45 6.50 7.31
CA GLY A 18 3.98 7.71 7.94
C GLY A 18 5.15 7.42 8.89
N ALA A 19 5.91 8.46 9.22
CA ALA A 19 7.03 8.39 10.16
C ALA A 19 6.65 9.04 11.50
N GLY A 20 7.30 8.63 12.59
CA GLY A 20 7.04 9.16 13.92
C GLY A 20 7.40 8.16 15.03
N SER A 21 7.05 8.49 16.27
CA SER A 21 7.24 7.57 17.40
C SER A 21 6.11 6.54 17.44
N TYR A 22 6.50 5.28 17.22
CA TYR A 22 5.65 4.10 17.43
C TYR A 22 5.94 3.44 18.79
N GLU A 23 6.52 4.19 19.72
CA GLU A 23 6.86 3.70 21.06
C GLU A 23 5.59 3.39 21.86
N ASN A 24 5.63 2.30 22.64
CA ASN A 24 4.53 1.85 23.49
C ASN A 24 3.24 1.45 22.75
N LEU A 25 3.30 1.13 21.45
CA LEU A 25 2.19 0.45 20.80
C LEU A 25 1.96 -0.92 21.45
N SER A 26 0.69 -1.23 21.72
CA SER A 26 0.32 -2.61 22.04
C SER A 26 0.54 -3.48 20.80
N SER A 27 0.87 -4.76 21.02
CA SER A 27 1.03 -5.75 19.93
C SER A 27 -0.18 -5.79 18.99
N LYS A 28 -1.39 -5.57 19.52
CA LYS A 28 -2.61 -5.48 18.72
C LYS A 28 -2.63 -4.25 17.80
N LYS A 29 -2.23 -3.08 18.29
CA LYS A 29 -2.17 -1.85 17.46
C LYS A 29 -1.07 -1.94 16.42
N GLU A 30 0.11 -2.43 16.81
CA GLU A 30 1.22 -2.65 15.88
C GLU A 30 0.82 -3.62 14.76
N LYS A 31 0.16 -4.73 15.10
CA LYS A 31 -0.37 -5.67 14.11
C LYS A 31 -1.36 -4.97 13.16
N ALA A 32 -2.29 -4.17 13.69
CA ALA A 32 -3.27 -3.48 12.86
C ALA A 32 -2.62 -2.49 11.87
N TYR A 33 -1.57 -1.75 12.28
CA TYR A 33 -0.81 -0.90 11.37
C TYR A 33 -0.09 -1.72 10.27
N LYS A 34 0.54 -2.84 10.65
CA LYS A 34 1.19 -3.75 9.69
C LYS A 34 0.19 -4.36 8.72
N ASP A 35 -0.98 -4.75 9.20
CA ASP A 35 -2.05 -5.31 8.36
C ASP A 35 -2.50 -4.27 7.31
N GLY A 36 -2.72 -3.01 7.70
CA GLY A 36 -3.12 -1.94 6.77
C GLY A 36 -2.06 -1.64 5.70
N VAL A 37 -0.77 -1.56 6.07
CA VAL A 37 0.32 -1.38 5.09
C VAL A 37 0.43 -2.60 4.16
N ASN A 38 0.30 -3.82 4.70
CA ASN A 38 0.37 -5.04 3.90
C ASN A 38 -0.80 -5.15 2.91
N GLU A 39 -2.01 -4.75 3.30
CA GLU A 39 -3.17 -4.76 2.42
C GLU A 39 -2.97 -3.82 1.22
N ALA A 40 -2.55 -2.57 1.49
CA ALA A 40 -2.23 -1.61 0.44
C ALA A 40 -1.08 -2.09 -0.46
N LEU A 41 -0.04 -2.71 0.12
CA LEU A 41 1.08 -3.27 -0.63
C LEU A 41 0.66 -4.40 -1.56
N ILE A 42 -0.13 -5.35 -1.06
CA ILE A 42 -0.61 -6.50 -1.85
C ILE A 42 -1.46 -6.00 -3.01
N LYS A 43 -2.38 -5.06 -2.77
CA LYS A 43 -3.27 -4.54 -3.81
C LYS A 43 -2.53 -3.75 -4.90
N GLY A 44 -1.62 -2.87 -4.50
CA GLY A 44 -0.77 -2.17 -5.46
C GLY A 44 0.14 -3.13 -6.26
N TYR A 45 0.69 -4.15 -5.60
CA TYR A 45 1.51 -5.18 -6.24
C TYR A 45 0.71 -6.03 -7.24
N GLU A 46 -0.51 -6.44 -6.90
CA GLU A 46 -1.41 -7.21 -7.77
C GLU A 46 -1.67 -6.46 -9.10
N ILE A 47 -1.91 -5.15 -9.03
CA ILE A 47 -2.11 -4.31 -10.22
C ILE A 47 -0.88 -4.32 -11.12
N LEU A 48 0.32 -4.08 -10.57
CA LEU A 48 1.57 -4.07 -11.34
C LEU A 48 1.88 -5.45 -11.94
N LYS A 49 1.67 -6.52 -11.16
CA LYS A 49 1.87 -7.90 -11.61
C LYS A 49 0.94 -8.27 -12.77
N SER A 50 -0.26 -7.69 -12.81
CA SER A 50 -1.23 -7.90 -13.88
C SER A 50 -1.02 -6.99 -15.11
N GLY A 51 0.08 -6.22 -15.16
CA GLY A 51 0.38 -5.30 -16.26
C GLY A 51 -0.35 -3.96 -16.18
N GLY A 52 -0.95 -3.65 -15.03
CA GLY A 52 -1.53 -2.34 -14.76
C GLY A 52 -0.48 -1.24 -14.63
N THR A 53 -0.93 0.00 -14.73
CA THR A 53 -0.04 1.17 -14.69
C THR A 53 0.44 1.47 -13.27
N SER A 54 1.57 2.16 -13.17
CA SER A 54 2.05 2.68 -11.88
C SER A 54 1.04 3.62 -11.22
N VAL A 55 0.28 4.39 -12.00
CA VAL A 55 -0.75 5.31 -11.49
C VAL A 55 -1.90 4.55 -10.86
N GLU A 56 -2.41 3.50 -11.50
CA GLU A 56 -3.48 2.65 -10.93
C GLU A 56 -3.01 1.99 -9.64
N SER A 57 -1.78 1.45 -9.64
CA SER A 57 -1.18 0.79 -8.48
C SER A 57 -1.09 1.70 -7.25
N VAL A 58 -0.55 2.92 -7.41
CA VAL A 58 -0.40 3.85 -6.29
C VAL A 58 -1.75 4.45 -5.87
N THR A 59 -2.69 4.63 -6.80
CA THR A 59 -4.02 5.15 -6.49
C THR A 59 -4.79 4.18 -5.61
N GLU A 60 -4.79 2.89 -5.96
CA GLU A 60 -5.43 1.85 -5.14
C GLU A 60 -4.76 1.75 -3.76
N ALA A 61 -3.42 1.70 -3.72
CA ALA A 61 -2.70 1.57 -2.46
C ALA A 61 -2.95 2.76 -1.51
N VAL A 62 -2.98 4.00 -2.02
CA VAL A 62 -3.27 5.19 -1.21
C VAL A 62 -4.73 5.22 -0.76
N SER A 63 -5.68 4.86 -1.63
CA SER A 63 -7.11 4.82 -1.27
C SER A 63 -7.36 3.87 -0.09
N ILE A 64 -6.71 2.70 -0.09
CA ILE A 64 -6.77 1.75 1.03
C ILE A 64 -6.21 2.39 2.31
N LEU A 65 -5.06 3.06 2.25
CA LEU A 65 -4.50 3.75 3.42
C LEU A 65 -5.42 4.87 3.94
N GLU A 66 -6.10 5.60 3.06
CA GLU A 66 -7.05 6.66 3.40
C GLU A 66 -8.33 6.12 4.05
N ASP A 67 -8.76 4.90 3.70
CA ASP A 67 -9.91 4.24 4.34
C ASP A 67 -9.57 3.60 5.70
N PHE A 68 -8.28 3.29 5.93
CA PHE A 68 -7.78 2.77 7.20
C PHE A 68 -7.69 3.87 8.27
N SER A 69 -8.68 3.89 9.17
CA SER A 69 -8.83 4.92 10.23
C SER A 69 -7.68 5.07 11.24
N LEU A 70 -6.65 4.23 11.16
CA LEU A 70 -5.46 4.33 11.99
C LEU A 70 -4.41 5.26 11.38
N PHE A 71 -4.41 5.49 10.07
CA PHE A 71 -3.46 6.39 9.43
C PHE A 71 -3.96 7.83 9.46
N ASN A 72 -3.02 8.78 9.53
CA ASN A 72 -3.32 10.20 9.43
C ASN A 72 -3.49 10.60 7.94
N ALA A 73 -4.54 10.07 7.32
CA ALA A 73 -4.94 10.34 5.95
C ALA A 73 -6.45 10.08 5.85
N GLY A 74 -7.14 10.69 4.87
CA GLY A 74 -8.57 10.49 4.63
C GLY A 74 -9.42 10.33 5.90
N LYS A 75 -9.98 9.13 6.07
CA LYS A 75 -10.59 8.73 7.33
C LYS A 75 -9.49 8.44 8.34
N GLY A 76 -9.42 9.24 9.41
CA GLY A 76 -8.37 9.14 10.42
C GLY A 76 -7.43 10.35 10.44
N SER A 77 -7.61 11.28 9.50
CA SER A 77 -6.93 12.57 9.53
C SER A 77 -7.07 13.31 10.86
N VAL A 78 -5.97 13.90 11.30
CA VAL A 78 -5.93 14.76 12.49
C VAL A 78 -6.66 16.08 12.26
N TYR A 79 -7.09 16.72 13.34
CA TYR A 79 -7.81 17.99 13.32
C TYR A 79 -6.87 19.21 13.20
N THR A 80 -7.42 20.31 12.70
CA THR A 80 -6.78 21.65 12.65
C THR A 80 -7.12 22.48 13.88
#